data_AF-A0A815AXK6-F1
#
_entry.id   AF-A0A815AXK6-F1
#
_cell.length_a   1.000
_cell.length_b   1.000
_cell.length_c   1.000
_cell.angle_alpha   90.00
_cell.angle_beta   90.00
_cell.angle_gamma   90.00
#
_symmetry.space_group_name_H-M   'P 1'
#
loop_
_entity.id
_entity.type
_entity.pdbx_description
1 polymer ?
#
loop_
_entity_poly.entity_id
_entity_poly.type
_entity_poly.pdbx_seq_one_letter_code
_entity_poly.pdbx_strand_id
1 'polypeptide(L)'
;MNTILAKKFDTHMNVTIHLIYQNQVSPRFDDFVNPDEIYEDIIDFDKLKDNMEEILKGFNETRDTVRMDLVLFHDAILHITRIVRVLRQPYGNMLFS
;
A
#
# COMPACT_ATOMS: atom_id res chain seq x y z
N MET A 1 1.84 -15.93 -31.53
CA MET A 1 1.42 -14.96 -30.51
C MET A 1 2.57 -13.98 -30.30
N ASN A 2 2.29 -12.68 -30.40
CA ASN A 2 3.18 -11.62 -30.89
C ASN A 2 4.37 -11.23 -29.98
N THR A 3 5.55 -11.82 -30.21
CA THR A 3 6.83 -11.45 -29.58
C THR A 3 7.26 -10.01 -29.88
N ILE A 4 6.83 -9.44 -31.00
CA ILE A 4 7.10 -8.03 -31.37
C ILE A 4 6.27 -7.07 -30.51
N LEU A 5 5.02 -7.40 -30.20
CA LEU A 5 4.18 -6.58 -29.32
C LEU A 5 4.70 -6.62 -27.89
N ALA A 6 5.13 -7.79 -27.40
CA ALA A 6 5.74 -7.92 -26.08
C ALA A 6 7.02 -7.05 -25.95
N LYS A 7 7.93 -7.12 -26.94
CA LYS A 7 9.14 -6.27 -26.96
C LYS A 7 8.83 -4.77 -27.06
N LYS A 8 7.80 -4.40 -27.83
CA LYS A 8 7.40 -2.99 -28.02
C LYS A 8 6.72 -2.44 -26.77
N PHE A 9 5.95 -3.26 -26.07
CA PHE A 9 5.37 -2.94 -24.76
C PHE A 9 6.45 -2.77 -23.70
N ASP A 10 7.40 -3.71 -23.59
CA ASP A 10 8.53 -3.60 -22.66
C ASP A 10 9.33 -2.32 -22.90
N THR A 11 9.66 -2.02 -24.16
CA THR A 11 10.47 -0.84 -24.49
C THR A 11 9.74 0.48 -24.19
N HIS A 12 8.43 0.56 -24.45
CA HIS A 12 7.65 1.76 -24.11
C HIS A 12 7.37 1.89 -22.62
N MET A 13 7.02 0.80 -21.92
CA MET A 13 6.72 0.85 -20.49
C MET A 13 7.94 1.20 -19.65
N ASN A 14 9.12 0.67 -20.02
CA ASN A 14 10.35 0.90 -19.27
C ASN A 14 10.82 2.37 -19.39
N VAL A 15 10.62 3.00 -20.54
CA VAL A 15 10.90 4.44 -20.73
C VAL A 15 9.83 5.32 -20.05
N THR A 16 8.56 4.91 -20.10
CA THR A 16 7.44 5.69 -19.58
C THR A 16 7.47 5.78 -18.05
N ILE A 17 7.84 4.71 -17.33
CA ILE A 17 7.89 4.72 -15.86
C ILE A 17 8.91 5.73 -15.35
N HIS A 18 10.13 5.76 -15.90
CA HIS A 18 11.18 6.69 -15.47
C HIS A 18 10.88 8.16 -15.80
N LEU A 19 10.11 8.44 -16.86
CA LEU A 19 9.72 9.80 -17.25
C LEU A 19 8.55 10.35 -16.42
N ILE A 20 7.63 9.48 -15.97
CA ILE A 20 6.53 9.86 -15.07
C ILE A 20 7.07 10.09 -13.65
N TYR A 21 8.16 9.41 -13.28
CA TYR A 21 8.84 9.52 -11.99
C TYR A 21 9.81 10.70 -11.90
N GLN A 22 9.30 11.93 -11.90
CA GLN A 22 10.15 13.13 -11.71
C GLN A 22 10.82 13.19 -10.32
N ASN A 23 10.19 12.61 -9.30
CA ASN A 23 10.72 12.49 -7.95
C ASN A 23 10.81 11.00 -7.64
N GLN A 24 12.00 10.43 -7.41
CA GLN A 24 12.29 8.98 -7.21
C GLN A 24 11.53 8.24 -6.07
N VAL A 25 10.42 8.77 -5.57
CA VAL A 25 9.62 8.24 -4.44
C VAL A 25 8.41 7.47 -4.96
N SER A 26 8.47 6.14 -5.12
CA SER A 26 7.39 5.25 -5.62
C SER A 26 5.97 5.71 -5.24
N PRO A 27 4.95 5.59 -6.13
CA PRO A 27 3.62 6.06 -5.81
C PRO A 27 3.12 5.22 -4.66
N ARG A 28 2.54 5.91 -3.68
CA ARG A 28 1.99 5.26 -2.51
C ARG A 28 0.52 5.52 -2.61
N PHE A 29 -0.25 4.45 -2.65
CA PHE A 29 -1.69 4.52 -2.75
C PHE A 29 -2.29 3.74 -1.60
N ASP A 30 -3.34 4.29 -1.02
CA ASP A 30 -4.19 3.63 -0.06
C ASP A 30 -5.66 3.78 -0.46
N ASP A 31 -6.52 3.01 0.17
CA ASP A 31 -7.97 3.02 0.00
C ASP A 31 -8.70 3.09 1.35
N PHE A 32 -8.06 2.70 2.46
CA PHE A 32 -8.70 2.57 3.77
C PHE A 32 -8.76 3.87 4.57
N VAL A 33 -8.18 4.98 4.07
CA VAL A 33 -8.42 6.33 4.60
C VAL A 33 -9.64 6.96 3.96
N ASN A 34 -10.00 6.54 2.75
CA ASN A 34 -11.16 7.04 2.04
C ASN A 34 -12.42 6.28 2.49
N PRO A 35 -13.49 6.97 2.94
CA PRO A 35 -14.76 6.34 3.29
C PRO A 35 -15.38 5.49 2.19
N ASP A 36 -15.09 5.81 0.92
CA ASP A 36 -15.59 5.09 -0.26
C ASP A 36 -14.67 3.94 -0.69
N GLU A 37 -13.61 3.63 0.08
CA GLU A 37 -12.60 2.61 -0.22
C GLU A 37 -11.95 2.76 -1.61
N ILE A 38 -11.84 4.00 -2.09
CA ILE A 38 -11.26 4.32 -3.39
C ILE A 38 -9.73 4.30 -3.27
N TYR A 39 -9.09 3.51 -4.11
CA TYR A 39 -7.63 3.42 -4.20
C TYR A 39 -7.02 4.68 -4.81
N GLU A 40 -6.47 5.55 -3.98
CA GLU A 40 -5.95 6.87 -4.36
C GLU A 40 -4.57 7.16 -3.77
N ASP A 41 -3.87 8.16 -4.32
CA ASP A 41 -2.53 8.53 -3.86
C ASP A 41 -2.55 9.06 -2.43
N ILE A 42 -1.60 8.61 -1.62
CA ILE A 42 -1.43 9.05 -0.23
C ILE A 42 -0.81 10.45 -0.23
N ILE A 43 -1.64 11.46 0.01
CA ILE A 43 -1.22 12.86 0.08
C ILE A 43 -0.79 13.22 1.52
N ASP A 44 -1.47 12.68 2.52
CA ASP A 44 -1.30 13.04 3.94
C ASP A 44 -0.99 11.81 4.79
N PHE A 45 0.25 11.73 5.29
CA PHE A 45 0.72 10.65 6.16
C PHE A 45 0.21 10.75 7.59
N ASP A 46 -0.05 11.96 8.08
CA ASP A 46 -0.49 12.15 9.46
C ASP A 46 -1.92 11.65 9.61
N LYS A 47 -2.79 11.96 8.64
CA LYS A 47 -4.15 11.40 8.58
C LYS A 47 -4.15 9.86 8.51
N LEU A 48 -3.24 9.29 7.73
CA LEU A 48 -3.08 7.84 7.62
C LEU A 48 -2.65 7.20 8.94
N LYS A 49 -1.70 7.85 9.65
CA LYS A 49 -1.23 7.42 10.96
C LYS A 49 -2.36 7.44 11.99
N ASP A 50 -3.11 8.53 12.06
CA ASP A 50 -4.23 8.68 13.00
C ASP A 50 -5.30 7.60 12.78
N ASN A 51 -5.66 7.32 11.53
CA ASN A 51 -6.60 6.26 11.18
C ASN A 51 -6.09 4.87 11.60
N MET A 52 -4.80 4.58 11.36
CA MET A 52 -4.20 3.31 11.80
C MET A 52 -4.13 3.17 13.33
N GLU A 53 -3.88 4.26 14.05
CA GLU A 53 -3.92 4.27 15.53
C GLU A 53 -5.33 3.99 16.06
N GLU A 54 -6.36 4.55 15.43
CA GLU A 54 -7.76 4.27 15.77
C GLU A 54 -8.10 2.79 15.55
N ILE A 55 -7.68 2.22 14.41
CA ILE A 55 -7.85 0.78 14.11
C ILE A 55 -7.13 -0.08 15.17
N LEU A 56 -5.88 0.25 15.51
CA LEU A 56 -5.10 -0.47 16.52
C LEU A 56 -5.75 -0.40 17.91
N LYS A 57 -6.29 0.77 18.27
CA LYS A 57 -7.03 0.95 19.52
C LYS A 57 -8.28 0.08 19.55
N GLY A 58 -9.09 0.09 18.48
CA GLY A 58 -10.27 -0.77 18.36
C GLY A 58 -9.94 -2.26 18.44
N PHE A 59 -8.83 -2.67 17.83
CA PHE A 59 -8.31 -4.03 17.98
C PHE A 59 -8.02 -4.36 19.45
N ASN A 60 -7.25 -3.51 20.14
CA ASN A 60 -6.85 -3.70 21.54
C ASN A 60 -8.01 -3.65 22.56
N GLU A 61 -9.13 -3.06 22.19
CA GLU A 61 -10.37 -3.03 22.98
C GLU A 61 -11.18 -4.33 22.86
N THR A 62 -10.89 -5.16 21.85
CA THR A 62 -11.59 -6.42 21.62
C THR A 62 -11.17 -7.47 22.64
N ARG A 63 -12.15 -8.00 23.39
CA ARG A 63 -11.96 -8.85 24.58
C ARG A 63 -11.20 -10.17 24.33
N ASP A 64 -11.13 -10.63 23.09
CA ASP A 64 -10.54 -11.93 22.73
C ASP A 64 -9.18 -11.79 22.00
N THR A 65 -8.59 -10.59 22.05
CA THR A 65 -7.33 -10.29 21.36
C THR A 65 -6.21 -10.02 22.35
N VAL A 66 -5.00 -10.48 22.02
CA VAL A 66 -3.78 -10.09 22.74
C VAL A 66 -3.47 -8.65 22.35
N ARG A 67 -3.35 -7.77 23.36
CA ARG A 67 -3.02 -6.36 23.12
C ARG A 67 -1.68 -6.24 22.39
N MET A 68 -1.67 -5.41 21.34
CA MET A 68 -0.49 -5.07 20.55
C MET A 68 -0.11 -3.60 20.77
N ASP A 69 1.15 -3.36 21.09
CA ASP A 69 1.73 -2.01 21.20
C ASP A 69 2.64 -1.77 19.99
N LEU A 70 2.03 -1.36 18.87
CA LEU A 70 2.75 -1.11 17.62
C LEU A 70 3.13 0.36 17.51
N VAL A 71 4.41 0.61 17.27
CA VAL A 71 4.90 1.96 16.95
C VAL A 71 4.77 2.18 15.45
N LEU A 72 3.85 3.07 15.05
CA LEU A 72 3.58 3.41 13.65
C LEU A 72 4.50 4.53 13.15
N PHE A 73 5.70 4.15 12.74
CA PHE A 73 6.63 5.03 12.01
C PHE A 73 6.43 4.88 10.49
N HIS A 74 7.03 5.80 9.72
CA HIS A 74 6.82 5.90 8.27
C HIS A 74 6.93 4.55 7.53
N ASP A 75 8.02 3.81 7.71
CA ASP A 75 8.21 2.54 7.02
C ASP A 75 7.22 1.47 7.49
N ALA A 76 6.85 1.44 8.78
CA ALA A 76 5.87 0.49 9.28
C ALA A 76 4.50 0.70 8.61
N ILE A 77 4.08 1.96 8.48
CA ILE A 77 2.84 2.35 7.79
C ILE A 77 2.89 1.87 6.33
N LEU A 78 4.00 2.12 5.63
CA LEU A 78 4.17 1.67 4.23
C LEU A 78 4.12 0.15 4.09
N HIS A 79 4.73 -0.58 5.02
CA HIS A 79 4.68 -2.03 5.02
C HIS A 79 3.26 -2.54 5.22
N ILE A 80 2.50 -1.96 6.16
CA ILE A 80 1.10 -2.31 6.38
C ILE A 80 0.27 -2.05 5.13
N THR A 81 0.41 -0.88 4.49
CA THR A 81 -0.30 -0.56 3.23
C THR A 81 0.00 -1.59 2.13
N ARG A 82 1.25 -2.05 2.02
CA ARG A 82 1.63 -3.12 1.08
C ARG A 82 0.98 -4.45 1.42
N ILE A 83 0.97 -4.84 2.69
CA ILE A 83 0.34 -6.09 3.15
C ILE A 83 -1.15 -6.06 2.84
N VAL A 84 -1.86 -4.98 3.22
CA VAL A 84 -3.30 -4.81 2.96
C VAL A 84 -3.60 -4.94 1.46
N ARG A 85 -2.80 -4.29 0.61
CA ARG A 85 -2.93 -4.41 -0.85
C ARG A 85 -2.82 -5.85 -1.34
N VAL A 86 -1.85 -6.63 -0.83
CA VAL A 86 -1.69 -8.03 -1.23
C VAL A 86 -2.87 -8.88 -0.72
N LEU A 87 -3.30 -8.69 0.53
CA LEU A 87 -4.40 -9.45 1.13
C LEU A 87 -5.75 -9.21 0.43
N ARG A 88 -5.97 -8.02 -0.15
CA ARG A 88 -7.18 -7.73 -0.93
C ARG A 88 -7.21 -8.43 -2.29
N GLN A 89 -6.08 -8.91 -2.80
CA GLN A 89 -6.06 -9.63 -4.07
C GLN A 89 -6.49 -11.09 -3.88
N PRO A 90 -7.31 -11.65 -4.79
CA PRO A 90 -7.63 -13.06 -4.76
C PRO A 90 -6.35 -13.88 -4.93
N TYR A 91 -6.10 -14.82 -4.01
CA TYR A 91 -4.86 -15.62 -3.94
C TYR A 91 -3.57 -14.81 -3.68
N GLY A 92 -3.69 -13.61 -3.10
CA GLY A 92 -2.55 -12.82 -2.69
C GLY A 92 -1.77 -13.48 -1.56
N ASN A 93 -0.59 -14.02 -1.87
CA ASN A 93 0.35 -14.54 -0.89
C ASN A 93 1.52 -13.58 -0.75
N MET A 94 1.86 -13.19 0.47
CA MET A 94 3.03 -12.36 0.76
C MET A 94 4.00 -13.16 1.63
N LEU A 95 5.23 -13.31 1.15
CA LEU A 95 6.33 -13.72 2.00
C LEU A 95 7.01 -12.44 2.52
N PHE A 96 7.01 -12.26 3.83
CA PHE A 96 7.76 -11.20 4.47
C PHE A 96 9.15 -11.74 4.81
N SER A 97 10.21 -11.04 4.39
CA SER A 97 11.61 -11.37 4.71
C SER A 97 12.30 -10.20 5.36
#